data_AF-A0A8H7BIH6-F1
#
_entry.id   AF-A0A8H7BIH6-F1
#
_cell.length_a   1.000
_cell.length_b   1.000
_cell.length_c   1.000
_cell.angle_alpha   90.00
_cell.angle_beta   90.00
_cell.angle_gamma   90.00
#
_symmetry.space_group_name_H-M   'P 1'
#
loop_
_entity.id
_entity.type
_entity.pdbx_description
1 polymer ?
#
loop_
_entity_poly.entity_id
_entity_poly.type
_entity_poly.pdbx_seq_one_letter_code
_entity_poly.pdbx_strand_id
1 'polypeptide(L)'
;DYVTLPTAKSYESHVDVELSKAINALIDVYRNCETTQQRVDLVREITTVAENFSPVAIDDMSFPTDIKTKGRRKQTKGSRLPSAFELAEEKEKAKELQKKREECNRAKESVEVVLDDKKKRAKMEEYEVEMLWPAKKQRYGDATV
;
A
#
# COMPACT_ATOMS: atom_id res chain seq x y z
N ASP A 1 -12.82 -1.00 -12.19
CA ASP A 1 -13.01 0.43 -12.55
C ASP A 1 -12.55 0.66 -13.98
N TYR A 2 -13.49 0.81 -14.90
CA TYR A 2 -13.18 1.13 -16.29
C TYR A 2 -12.99 2.64 -16.40
N VAL A 3 -11.76 3.06 -16.68
CA VAL A 3 -11.45 4.45 -17.04
C VAL A 3 -12.09 4.72 -18.39
N THR A 4 -13.18 5.50 -18.41
CA THR A 4 -13.80 5.99 -19.65
C THR A 4 -12.82 6.92 -20.34
N LEU A 5 -12.30 6.49 -21.50
CA LEU A 5 -11.48 7.34 -22.36
C LEU A 5 -12.32 8.53 -22.86
N PRO A 6 -11.74 9.74 -22.94
CA PRO A 6 -12.46 10.90 -23.44
C PRO A 6 -12.93 10.64 -24.88
N THR A 7 -14.19 10.96 -25.18
CA THR A 7 -14.76 10.83 -26.53
C THR A 7 -14.12 11.85 -27.48
N ALA A 8 -13.98 11.54 -28.77
CA ALA A 8 -13.34 12.39 -29.78
C ALA A 8 -13.75 13.88 -29.77
N LYS A 9 -15.02 14.18 -29.45
CA LYS A 9 -15.53 15.57 -29.30
C LYS A 9 -14.84 16.38 -28.21
N SER A 10 -14.33 15.74 -27.14
CA SER A 10 -13.61 16.46 -26.09
C SER A 10 -12.19 16.84 -26.54
N TYR A 11 -11.55 15.99 -27.36
CA TYR A 11 -10.19 16.26 -27.86
C TYR A 11 -10.15 17.47 -28.79
N GLU A 12 -11.11 17.60 -29.71
CA GLU A 12 -11.19 18.76 -30.63
C GLU A 12 -11.29 20.09 -29.84
N SER A 13 -12.16 20.13 -28.82
CA SER A 13 -12.33 21.34 -28.00
C SER A 13 -11.09 21.72 -27.18
N HIS A 14 -10.25 20.75 -26.81
CA HIS A 14 -9.01 21.03 -26.07
C HIS A 14 -7.93 21.62 -26.99
N VAL A 15 -7.81 21.12 -28.22
CA VAL A 15 -6.84 21.62 -29.20
C VAL A 15 -7.14 23.07 -29.56
N ASP A 16 -8.42 23.42 -29.74
CA ASP A 16 -8.83 24.80 -30.06
C ASP A 16 -8.50 25.81 -28.93
N VAL A 17 -8.64 25.37 -27.67
CA VAL A 17 -8.28 26.19 -26.50
C VAL A 17 -6.76 26.39 -26.38
N GLU A 18 -5.96 25.35 -26.62
CA GLU A 18 -4.51 25.45 -26.59
C GLU A 18 -3.97 26.31 -27.74
N LEU A 19 -4.52 26.16 -28.94
CA LEU A 19 -4.19 26.99 -30.09
C LEU A 19 -4.51 28.47 -29.82
N SER A 20 -5.68 28.76 -29.24
CA SER A 20 -6.07 30.13 -28.87
C SER A 20 -5.10 30.76 -27.87
N LYS A 21 -4.62 29.99 -26.88
CA LYS A 21 -3.61 30.45 -25.92
C LYS A 21 -2.27 30.75 -26.59
N ALA A 22 -1.83 29.86 -27.49
CA ALA A 22 -0.58 30.05 -28.23
C ALA A 22 -0.62 31.29 -29.12
N ILE A 23 -1.72 31.52 -29.83
CA ILE A 23 -1.92 32.71 -30.67
C ILE A 23 -1.88 33.99 -29.82
N ASN A 24 -2.58 34.01 -28.68
CA ASN A 24 -2.58 35.18 -27.80
C ASN A 24 -1.17 35.48 -27.26
N ALA A 25 -0.40 34.46 -26.88
CA ALA A 25 0.97 34.63 -26.44
C ALA A 25 1.87 35.21 -27.56
N LEU A 26 1.72 34.75 -28.80
CA LEU A 26 2.45 35.30 -29.94
C LEU A 26 2.09 36.77 -30.23
N ILE A 27 0.81 37.13 -30.08
CA ILE A 27 0.35 38.53 -30.21
C ILE A 27 0.99 39.41 -29.13
N ASP A 28 1.06 38.93 -27.89
CA ASP A 28 1.69 39.66 -26.80
C ASP A 28 3.19 39.87 -27.06
N VAL A 29 3.91 38.84 -27.50
CA VAL A 29 5.33 38.95 -27.88
C VAL A 29 5.51 39.95 -29.02
N TYR A 30 4.68 39.88 -30.06
CA TYR A 30 4.73 40.82 -31.19
C TYR A 30 4.51 42.28 -30.76
N ARG A 31 3.60 42.52 -29.81
CA ARG A 31 3.33 43.85 -29.26
C ARG A 31 4.52 44.38 -28.45
N ASN A 32 5.22 43.50 -27.74
CA ASN A 32 6.37 43.82 -26.89
C ASN A 32 7.68 44.00 -27.66
N CYS A 33 7.74 43.70 -28.96
CA CYS A 33 8.93 44.00 -29.77
C CYS A 33 9.16 45.52 -29.87
N GLU A 34 10.36 45.96 -29.51
CA GLU A 34 10.76 47.37 -29.45
C GLU A 34 11.01 47.95 -30.85
N THR A 35 11.56 47.13 -31.76
CA THR A 35 11.91 47.58 -33.12
C THR A 35 11.08 46.87 -34.18
N THR A 36 10.96 47.52 -35.34
CA THR A 36 10.34 46.91 -36.52
C THR A 36 11.13 45.69 -37.03
N GLN A 37 12.46 45.71 -36.89
CA GLN A 37 13.30 44.58 -37.29
C GLN A 37 13.01 43.33 -36.44
N GLN A 38 12.88 43.47 -35.12
CA GLN A 38 12.50 42.36 -34.24
C GLN A 38 11.14 41.75 -34.60
N ARG A 39 10.17 42.58 -35.01
CA ARG A 39 8.85 42.12 -35.46
C ARG A 39 8.96 41.30 -36.75
N VAL A 40 9.78 41.76 -37.70
CA VAL A 40 10.04 41.05 -38.96
C VAL A 40 10.74 39.71 -38.70
N ASP A 41 11.75 39.71 -37.84
CA ASP A 41 12.50 38.50 -37.49
C ASP A 41 11.61 37.47 -36.79
N LEU A 42 10.76 37.91 -35.84
CA LEU A 42 9.77 37.06 -35.17
C LEU A 42 8.79 36.41 -36.17
N VAL A 43 8.22 37.20 -37.08
CA VAL A 43 7.28 36.67 -38.10
C VAL A 43 7.98 35.69 -39.01
N ARG A 44 9.23 35.97 -39.41
CA ARG A 44 10.04 35.07 -40.24
C ARG A 44 10.30 33.74 -39.53
N GLU A 45 10.66 33.77 -38.25
CA GLU A 45 10.88 32.55 -37.45
C GLU A 45 9.61 31.73 -37.30
N ILE A 46 8.47 32.37 -36.97
CA ILE A 46 7.18 31.68 -36.87
C ILE A 46 6.81 31.00 -38.19
N THR A 47 7.00 31.70 -39.31
CA THR A 47 6.72 31.17 -40.65
C THR A 47 7.61 29.98 -40.96
N THR A 48 8.91 30.11 -40.68
CA THR A 48 9.89 29.04 -40.88
C THR A 48 9.54 27.81 -40.05
N VAL A 49 9.13 27.98 -38.79
CA VAL A 49 8.72 26.87 -37.93
C VAL A 49 7.44 26.23 -38.46
N ALA A 50 6.45 27.02 -38.86
CA ALA A 50 5.18 26.51 -39.39
C ALA A 50 5.37 25.71 -40.69
N GLU A 51 6.25 26.14 -41.58
CA GLU A 51 6.54 25.44 -42.83
C GLU A 51 7.33 24.14 -42.62
N ASN A 52 8.24 24.13 -41.63
CA ASN A 52 9.08 22.96 -41.34
C ASN A 52 8.40 21.94 -40.41
N PHE A 53 7.29 22.30 -39.78
CA PHE A 53 6.55 21.39 -38.91
C PHE A 53 5.48 20.64 -39.72
N SER A 54 5.82 19.45 -40.18
CA SER A 54 4.84 18.52 -40.76
C SER A 54 4.17 17.72 -39.63
N PRO A 55 2.84 17.77 -39.47
CA PRO A 55 2.16 16.92 -38.51
C PRO A 55 2.34 15.46 -38.93
N VAL A 56 3.06 14.69 -38.12
CA VAL A 56 3.21 13.24 -38.34
C VAL A 56 1.93 12.57 -37.84
N ALA A 57 1.27 11.81 -38.72
CA ALA A 57 0.12 11.02 -38.33
C ALA A 57 0.53 10.00 -37.25
N ILE A 58 -0.33 9.79 -36.25
CA ILE A 58 -0.04 8.84 -35.16
C ILE A 58 0.22 7.43 -35.71
N ASP A 59 -0.46 7.07 -36.79
CA ASP A 59 -0.30 5.78 -37.47
C ASP A 59 1.09 5.59 -38.10
N ASP A 60 1.76 6.69 -38.44
CA ASP A 60 3.12 6.70 -38.99
C ASP A 60 4.20 6.78 -37.89
N MET A 61 3.80 6.99 -36.62
CA MET A 61 4.72 6.98 -35.49
C MET A 61 5.05 5.54 -35.08
N SER A 62 6.18 5.02 -35.54
CA SER A 62 6.69 3.72 -35.09
C SER A 62 7.23 3.84 -33.65
N PHE A 63 6.38 3.54 -32.67
CA PHE A 63 6.84 3.35 -31.30
C PHE A 63 7.60 2.02 -31.23
N PRO A 64 8.83 1.99 -30.69
CA PRO A 64 9.52 0.72 -30.47
C PRO A 64 8.75 -0.06 -29.40
N THR A 65 7.93 -1.03 -29.85
CA THR A 65 7.18 -1.95 -28.98
C THR A 65 8.10 -2.83 -28.16
N ASP A 66 9.31 -3.09 -28.67
CA ASP A 66 10.32 -3.91 -28.01
C ASP A 66 11.65 -3.15 -27.88
N ILE A 67 11.96 -2.68 -26.67
CA ILE A 67 13.30 -2.22 -26.32
C ILE A 67 14.20 -3.45 -26.16
N LYS A 68 14.85 -3.88 -27.25
CA LYS A 68 15.90 -4.90 -27.20
C LYS A 68 17.15 -4.30 -26.55
N THR A 69 17.19 -4.30 -25.23
CA THR A 69 18.42 -3.94 -24.50
C THR A 69 19.51 -4.97 -24.83
N LYS A 70 20.59 -4.52 -25.47
CA LYS A 70 21.82 -5.32 -25.60
C LYS A 70 22.50 -5.36 -24.24
N GLY A 71 22.02 -6.24 -23.37
CA GLY A 71 22.57 -6.46 -22.03
C GLY A 71 22.56 -7.95 -21.69
N ARG A 72 23.56 -8.40 -20.91
CA ARG A 72 23.56 -9.73 -20.31
C ARG A 72 22.24 -9.91 -19.56
N ARG A 73 21.47 -10.95 -19.88
CA ARG A 73 20.23 -11.30 -19.15
C ARG A 73 20.59 -11.36 -17.66
N LYS A 74 20.15 -10.39 -16.87
CA LYS A 74 20.24 -10.50 -15.43
C LYS A 74 19.35 -11.69 -15.06
N GLN A 75 19.91 -12.71 -14.43
CA GLN A 75 19.11 -13.75 -13.78
C GLN A 75 18.48 -13.17 -12.51
N THR A 76 17.64 -12.16 -12.68
CA THR A 76 16.77 -11.67 -11.62
C THR A 76 15.55 -12.56 -11.63
N LYS A 77 15.33 -13.32 -10.55
CA LYS A 77 14.15 -14.16 -10.33
C LYS A 77 12.89 -13.29 -10.12
N GLY A 78 12.59 -12.32 -11.00
CA GLY A 78 11.38 -11.49 -10.99
C GLY A 78 11.04 -10.72 -9.70
N SER A 79 11.77 -10.91 -8.60
CA SER A 79 11.44 -10.35 -7.31
C SER A 79 12.09 -8.97 -7.21
N ARG A 80 11.25 -7.94 -7.19
CA ARG A 80 11.68 -6.62 -6.73
C ARG A 80 12.23 -6.81 -5.31
N LEU A 81 13.46 -6.34 -5.06
CA LEU A 81 13.93 -6.26 -3.68
C LEU A 81 12.97 -5.31 -2.93
N PRO A 82 12.55 -5.67 -1.71
CA PRO A 82 11.62 -4.84 -0.97
C PRO A 82 12.24 -3.46 -0.72
N SER A 83 11.42 -2.42 -0.86
CA SER A 83 11.83 -1.04 -0.58
C SER A 83 12.19 -0.88 0.90
N ALA A 84 13.03 0.11 1.22
CA ALA A 84 13.34 0.47 2.61
C ALA A 84 12.07 0.78 3.43
N PHE A 85 11.03 1.32 2.78
CA PHE A 85 9.72 1.55 3.39
C PHE A 85 8.98 0.25 3.69
N GLU A 86 8.92 -0.68 2.72
CA GLU A 86 8.28 -1.98 2.88
C GLU A 86 8.95 -2.80 4.00
N LEU A 87 10.28 -2.74 4.09
CA LEU A 87 11.06 -3.38 5.16
C LEU A 87 10.79 -2.77 6.54
N ALA A 88 10.55 -1.45 6.61
CA ALA A 88 10.24 -0.80 7.87
C ALA A 88 8.84 -1.20 8.35
N GLU A 89 7.85 -1.19 7.46
CA GLU A 89 6.47 -1.57 7.75
C GLU A 89 6.36 -3.03 8.21
N GLU A 90 7.10 -3.94 7.56
CA GLU A 90 7.12 -5.36 7.94
C GLU A 90 7.75 -5.58 9.33
N LYS A 91 8.80 -4.82 9.66
CA LYS A 91 9.43 -4.87 10.99
C LYS A 91 8.51 -4.32 12.08
N GLU A 92 7.75 -3.27 11.80
CA GLU A 92 6.77 -2.74 12.76
C GLU A 92 5.62 -3.72 13.00
N LYS A 93 5.08 -4.31 11.93
CA LYS A 93 4.06 -5.38 12.02
C LYS A 93 4.57 -6.57 12.83
N ALA A 94 5.81 -7.00 12.60
CA ALA A 94 6.41 -8.11 13.35
C ALA A 94 6.55 -7.79 14.85
N LYS A 95 6.98 -6.57 15.20
CA LYS A 95 7.06 -6.12 16.60
C LYS A 95 5.69 -6.07 17.27
N GLU A 96 4.67 -5.58 16.58
CA GLU A 96 3.31 -5.53 17.11
C GLU A 96 2.73 -6.94 17.33
N LEU A 97 2.97 -7.86 16.39
CA LEU A 97 2.53 -9.24 16.51
C LEU A 97 3.23 -9.98 17.65
N GLN A 98 4.52 -9.72 17.84
CA GLN A 98 5.28 -10.27 18.96
C GLN A 98 4.76 -9.74 20.30
N LYS A 99 4.51 -8.43 20.41
CA LYS A 99 3.94 -7.83 21.62
C LYS A 99 2.58 -8.43 21.98
N LYS A 100 1.68 -8.60 21.00
CA LYS A 100 0.38 -9.25 21.18
C LYS A 100 0.50 -10.72 21.64
N ARG A 101 1.49 -11.45 21.12
CA ARG A 101 1.77 -12.84 21.54
C ARG A 101 2.28 -12.90 22.98
N GLU A 102 3.19 -12.00 23.36
CA GLU A 102 3.72 -11.92 24.74
C GLU A 102 2.64 -11.55 25.75
N GLU A 103 1.74 -10.62 25.41
CA GLU A 103 0.58 -10.27 26.24
C GLU A 103 -0.39 -11.45 26.40
N CYS A 104 -0.66 -12.18 25.32
CA CYS A 104 -1.51 -13.37 25.37
C CYS A 104 -0.90 -14.49 26.21
N ASN A 105 0.42 -14.71 26.11
CA ASN A 105 1.11 -15.73 26.91
C ASN A 105 1.12 -15.37 28.40
N ARG A 106 1.40 -14.11 28.76
CA ARG A 106 1.30 -13.66 30.16
C ARG A 106 -0.11 -13.80 30.73
N ALA A 107 -1.13 -13.54 29.92
CA ALA A 107 -2.52 -13.74 30.33
C ALA A 107 -2.87 -15.22 30.55
N LYS A 108 -2.28 -16.14 29.76
CA LYS A 108 -2.46 -17.59 29.96
C LYS A 108 -1.73 -18.08 31.21
N GLU A 109 -0.49 -17.65 31.43
CA GLU A 109 0.29 -18.00 32.62
C GLU A 109 -0.42 -17.54 33.90
N SER A 110 -0.98 -16.32 33.92
CA SER A 110 -1.71 -15.83 35.10
C SER A 110 -3.00 -16.61 35.36
N VAL A 111 -3.71 -17.04 34.32
CA VAL A 111 -4.90 -17.90 34.46
C VAL A 111 -4.53 -19.30 34.96
N GLU A 112 -3.43 -19.86 34.47
CA GLU A 112 -2.95 -21.20 34.85
C GLU A 112 -2.54 -21.24 36.33
N VAL A 113 -1.82 -20.22 36.81
CA VAL A 113 -1.46 -20.07 38.23
C VAL A 113 -2.70 -19.99 39.13
N VAL A 114 -3.73 -19.22 38.72
CA VAL A 114 -4.99 -19.09 39.48
C VAL A 114 -5.76 -20.40 39.53
N LEU A 115 -5.76 -21.19 38.44
CA LEU A 115 -6.42 -22.48 38.40
C LEU A 115 -5.71 -23.52 39.27
N ASP A 116 -4.39 -23.53 39.29
CA ASP A 116 -3.61 -24.44 40.12
C ASP A 116 -3.75 -24.16 41.61
N ASP A 117 -3.82 -22.89 42.02
CA ASP A 117 -4.09 -22.52 43.41
C ASP A 117 -5.51 -22.95 43.86
N LYS A 118 -6.50 -22.83 42.98
CA LYS A 118 -7.86 -23.34 43.25
C LYS A 118 -7.90 -24.86 43.41
N LYS A 119 -7.17 -25.61 42.57
CA LYS A 119 -7.08 -27.07 42.68
C LYS A 119 -6.41 -27.51 43.99
N LYS A 120 -5.37 -26.80 44.43
CA LYS A 120 -4.70 -27.08 45.71
C LYS A 120 -5.62 -26.84 46.90
N ARG A 121 -6.40 -25.75 46.89
CA ARG A 121 -7.41 -25.49 47.93
C ARG A 121 -8.52 -26.54 47.96
N ALA A 122 -9.04 -26.93 46.80
CA ALA A 122 -10.06 -27.97 46.72
C ALA A 122 -9.57 -29.33 47.27
N LYS A 123 -8.32 -29.72 46.98
CA LYS A 123 -7.71 -30.92 47.55
C LYS A 123 -7.52 -30.86 49.07
N MET A 124 -7.20 -29.68 49.61
CA MET A 124 -7.10 -29.47 51.05
C MET A 124 -8.47 -29.56 51.73
N GLU A 125 -9.51 -28.97 51.14
CA GLU A 125 -10.89 -29.09 51.65
C GLU A 125 -11.39 -30.53 51.58
N GLU A 126 -11.09 -31.27 50.52
CA GLU A 126 -11.43 -32.70 50.39
C GLU A 126 -10.73 -33.56 51.46
N TYR A 127 -9.45 -33.28 51.73
CA TYR A 127 -8.69 -33.93 52.80
C TYR A 127 -9.23 -33.56 54.20
N GLU A 128 -9.63 -32.31 54.42
CA GLU A 128 -10.26 -31.89 55.68
C GLU A 128 -11.63 -32.56 55.89
N VAL A 129 -12.44 -32.69 54.85
CA VAL A 129 -13.72 -33.42 54.90
C VAL A 129 -13.49 -34.91 55.17
N GLU A 130 -12.49 -35.53 54.55
CA GLU A 130 -12.15 -36.94 54.75
C GLU A 130 -11.61 -37.21 56.17
N MET A 131 -10.82 -36.28 56.73
CA MET A 131 -10.31 -36.32 58.11
C MET A 131 -11.40 -36.05 59.17
N LEU A 132 -12.45 -35.28 58.85
CA LEU A 132 -13.58 -35.02 59.76
C LEU A 132 -14.63 -36.14 59.76
N TRP A 133 -14.59 -37.06 58.79
CA TRP A 133 -15.59 -38.11 58.58
C TRP A 133 -15.19 -39.59 58.76
N PRO A 134 -14.20 -39.97 59.61
CA PRO A 134 -14.15 -41.35 60.11
C PRO A 134 -15.11 -41.57 61.31
N ALA A 135 -15.46 -40.51 62.05
CA ALA A 135 -16.09 -40.63 63.37
C ALA A 135 -17.60 -40.97 63.38
N LYS A 136 -18.27 -40.99 62.23
CA LYS A 136 -19.72 -41.30 62.14
C LYS A 136 -20.06 -42.71 61.64
N LYS A 137 -19.07 -43.52 61.20
CA LYS A 137 -19.34 -44.87 60.67
C LYS A 137 -19.25 -46.01 61.70
N GLN A 138 -18.94 -45.75 62.97
CA GLN A 138 -18.81 -46.80 64.00
C GLN A 138 -20.02 -46.98 64.93
N ARG A 139 -21.23 -46.48 64.60
CA ARG A 139 -22.41 -46.62 65.49
C ARG A 139 -23.66 -47.27 64.92
N TYR A 140 -23.58 -47.97 63.79
CA TYR A 140 -24.68 -48.86 63.36
C TYR A 140 -24.10 -50.09 62.67
N GLY A 141 -23.96 -51.17 63.43
CA GLY A 141 -23.47 -52.45 62.90
C GLY A 141 -23.30 -53.53 63.96
N ASP A 142 -24.18 -53.60 64.96
CA ASP A 142 -24.37 -54.80 65.78
C ASP A 142 -25.86 -55.10 65.86
N ALA A 143 -26.34 -55.88 64.90
CA ALA A 143 -27.53 -56.71 65.04
C ALA A 143 -27.37 -57.90 64.09
N THR A 144 -27.64 -59.10 64.63
CA THR A 144 -27.75 -60.44 64.00
C THR A 144 -26.45 -61.23 63.78
N VAL A 145 -26.15 -62.14 64.71
CA VAL A 145 -26.48 -63.59 64.59
C VAL A 145 -26.97 -64.09 65.95
#